data_AF-A0A3E4LJ99-F1
#
_entry.id   AF-A0A3E4LJ99-F1
#
_cell.length_a   1.000
_cell.length_b   1.000
_cell.length_c   1.000
_cell.angle_alpha   90.00
_cell.angle_beta   90.00
_cell.angle_gamma   90.00
#
_symmetry.space_group_name_H-M   'P 1'
#
loop_
_entity.id
_entity.type
_entity.pdbx_description
1 polymer ?
#
loop_
_entity_poly.entity_id
_entity_poly.type
_entity_poly.pdbx_seq_one_letter_code
_entity_poly.pdbx_strand_id
1 'polypeptide(L)'
;EYKRKIDNLIENIDNCIEKINMFTENAVFTGKTGDAVKSYLGEAHITILSGIKVTAQTLLDNMAAYKAGYRAIDSSTNFKLDEEA
;
A
#
# COMPACT_ATOMS: atom_id res chain seq x y z
N GLU A 1 -1.73 -11.15 12.31
CA GLU A 1 -1.26 -9.79 12.68
C GLU A 1 -0.69 -8.99 11.50
N TYR A 2 0.23 -9.56 10.69
CA TYR A 2 0.87 -8.85 9.57
C TYR A 2 -0.09 -8.31 8.51
N LYS A 3 -1.11 -9.08 8.10
CA LYS A 3 -2.13 -8.61 7.15
C LYS A 3 -2.74 -7.28 7.59
N ARG A 4 -3.23 -7.19 8.83
CA ARG A 4 -3.81 -5.97 9.41
C ARG A 4 -2.82 -4.79 9.40
N LYS A 5 -1.53 -5.04 9.67
CA LYS A 5 -0.51 -3.98 9.62
C LYS A 5 -0.32 -3.45 8.20
N ILE A 6 -0.35 -4.31 7.19
CA ILE A 6 -0.21 -3.93 5.78
C ILE A 6 -1.49 -3.23 5.27
N ASP A 7 -2.67 -3.73 5.64
CA ASP A 7 -3.95 -3.07 5.32
C ASP A 7 -3.98 -1.64 5.89
N ASN A 8 -3.59 -1.47 7.17
CA ASN A 8 -3.49 -0.15 7.81
C ASN A 8 -2.44 0.76 7.13
N LEU A 9 -1.33 0.19 6.63
CA LEU A 9 -0.33 0.96 5.89
C LEU A 9 -0.93 1.51 4.58
N ILE A 10 -1.65 0.67 3.83
CA ILE A 10 -2.32 1.05 2.58
C ILE A 10 -3.33 2.18 2.83
N GLU A 11 -4.17 2.04 3.86
CA GLU A 11 -5.15 3.06 4.24
C GLU A 11 -4.47 4.39 4.62
N ASN A 12 -3.39 4.33 5.40
CA ASN A 12 -2.63 5.53 5.77
C ASN A 12 -1.99 6.22 4.55
N ILE A 13 -1.54 5.45 3.57
CA ILE A 13 -0.99 5.99 2.32
C ILE A 13 -2.09 6.67 1.52
N ASP A 14 -3.27 6.05 1.39
CA ASP A 14 -4.41 6.65 0.69
C ASP A 14 -4.84 7.98 1.32
N ASN A 15 -4.96 8.00 2.65
CA ASN A 15 -5.25 9.21 3.41
C ASN A 15 -4.17 10.30 3.23
N CYS A 16 -2.90 9.91 3.07
CA CYS A 16 -1.81 10.84 2.83
C CYS A 16 -1.86 11.43 1.42
N ILE A 17 -2.09 10.59 0.41
CA ILE A 17 -2.26 11.02 -0.99
C ILE A 17 -3.43 12.00 -1.11
N GLU A 18 -4.57 11.70 -0.49
CA GLU A 18 -5.74 12.59 -0.48
C GLU A 18 -5.40 13.96 0.12
N LYS A 19 -4.74 13.99 1.28
CA LYS A 19 -4.32 15.24 1.93
C LYS A 19 -3.32 16.04 1.09
N ILE A 20 -2.41 15.37 0.39
CA ILE A 20 -1.47 16.04 -0.52
C ILE A 20 -2.24 16.65 -1.70
N ASN A 21 -3.15 15.91 -2.32
CA ASN A 21 -4.00 16.42 -3.41
C ASN A 21 -4.76 17.67 -2.96
N MET A 22 -5.49 17.57 -1.83
CA MET A 22 -6.22 18.70 -1.25
C MET A 22 -5.32 19.90 -0.99
N PHE A 23 -4.10 19.67 -0.47
CA PHE A 23 -3.14 20.74 -0.23
C PHE A 23 -2.67 21.38 -1.53
N THR A 24 -2.28 20.59 -2.53
CA THR A 24 -1.76 21.11 -3.80
C THR A 24 -2.81 21.86 -4.62
N GLU A 25 -4.07 21.42 -4.55
CA GLU A 25 -5.21 22.07 -5.22
C GLU A 25 -5.59 23.39 -4.55
N ASN A 26 -5.64 23.43 -3.22
CA ASN A 26 -6.11 24.61 -2.47
C ASN A 26 -5.00 25.59 -2.10
N ALA A 27 -3.73 25.22 -2.24
CA ALA A 27 -2.63 26.08 -1.82
C ALA A 27 -2.50 27.33 -2.72
N VAL A 28 -2.53 28.49 -2.08
CA VAL A 28 -2.32 29.81 -2.70
C VAL A 28 -0.84 30.15 -2.81
N PHE A 29 -0.02 29.17 -3.21
CA PHE A 29 1.38 29.45 -3.52
C PHE A 29 1.49 30.21 -4.85
N THR A 30 2.34 31.23 -4.87
CA THR A 30 2.61 32.03 -6.07
C THR A 30 4.11 32.08 -6.34
N GLY A 31 4.47 32.22 -7.62
CA GLY A 31 5.85 32.25 -8.07
C GLY A 31 6.52 30.88 -8.15
N LYS A 32 7.73 30.85 -8.73
CA LYS A 32 8.45 29.61 -9.09
C LYS A 32 8.69 28.65 -7.93
N THR A 33 8.92 29.17 -6.72
CA THR A 33 9.07 28.33 -5.52
C THR A 33 7.77 27.62 -5.16
N GLY A 34 6.64 28.32 -5.31
CA GLY A 34 5.32 27.76 -5.10
C GLY A 34 5.01 26.62 -6.06
N ASP A 35 5.29 26.84 -7.34
CA ASP A 35 5.13 25.83 -8.39
C ASP A 35 6.00 24.59 -8.12
N ALA A 36 7.25 24.80 -7.69
CA ALA A 36 8.16 23.71 -7.34
C ALA A 36 7.67 22.88 -6.15
N VAL A 37 7.11 23.52 -5.10
CA VAL A 37 6.52 22.82 -3.96
C VAL A 37 5.31 22.00 -4.39
N LYS A 38 4.43 22.55 -5.23
CA LYS A 38 3.26 21.85 -5.76
C LYS A 38 3.65 20.63 -6.59
N SER A 39 4.60 20.78 -7.52
CA SER A 39 5.08 19.67 -8.36
C SER A 39 5.78 18.60 -7.52
N TYR A 40 6.64 18.98 -6.56
CA TYR A 40 7.29 18.00 -5.69
C TYR A 40 6.28 17.17 -4.89
N LEU A 41 5.28 17.81 -4.26
CA LEU A 41 4.30 17.10 -3.45
C LEU A 41 3.30 16.31 -4.32
N GLY A 42 2.69 16.95 -5.31
CA GLY A 42 1.64 16.36 -6.14
C GLY A 42 2.13 15.32 -7.13
N GLU A 43 3.38 15.40 -7.59
CA GLU A 43 3.92 14.45 -8.57
C GLU A 43 4.92 13.49 -7.92
N ALA A 44 6.04 14.01 -7.42
CA ALA A 44 7.11 13.15 -6.93
C ALA A 44 6.71 12.38 -5.67
N HIS A 45 6.13 13.07 -4.68
CA HIS A 45 5.76 12.46 -3.41
C HIS A 45 4.60 11.48 -3.56
N ILE A 46 3.54 11.83 -4.31
CA ILE A 46 2.43 10.91 -4.62
C ILE A 46 2.91 9.69 -5.40
N THR A 47 3.85 9.84 -6.34
CA THR A 47 4.43 8.70 -7.08
C THR A 47 5.11 7.71 -6.14
N ILE A 48 5.91 8.21 -5.20
CA ILE A 48 6.61 7.37 -4.20
C ILE A 48 5.58 6.63 -3.33
N LEU A 49 4.60 7.35 -2.78
CA LEU A 49 3.54 6.78 -1.96
C LEU A 49 2.74 5.70 -2.71
N SER A 50 2.39 5.97 -3.96
CA SER A 50 1.69 5.02 -4.83
C SER A 50 2.51 3.76 -5.09
N GLY A 51 3.83 3.90 -5.31
CA GLY A 51 4.74 2.76 -5.46
C GLY A 51 4.81 1.89 -4.20
N ILE A 52 4.84 2.50 -3.02
CA ILE A 52 4.79 1.76 -1.74
C ILE A 52 3.45 1.03 -1.60
N LYS A 53 2.33 1.68 -1.91
CA LYS A 53 0.99 1.06 -1.88
C LYS A 53 0.91 -0.16 -2.78
N VAL A 54 1.36 -0.05 -4.04
CA VAL A 54 1.37 -1.17 -4.98
C VAL A 54 2.22 -2.32 -4.45
N THR A 55 3.39 -2.02 -3.88
CA THR A 55 4.27 -3.03 -3.28
C THR A 55 3.61 -3.73 -2.09
N ALA A 56 2.95 -2.98 -1.22
CA ALA A 56 2.21 -3.50 -0.08
C ALA A 56 1.05 -4.41 -0.51
N GLN A 57 0.28 -3.99 -1.52
CA GLN A 57 -0.81 -4.81 -2.08
C GLN A 57 -0.26 -6.10 -2.70
N THR A 58 0.81 -6.01 -3.49
CA THR A 58 1.48 -7.17 -4.10
C THR A 58 1.94 -8.17 -3.03
N LEU A 59 2.44 -7.68 -1.89
CA LEU A 59 2.83 -8.56 -0.79
C LEU A 59 1.63 -9.32 -0.21
N LEU A 60 0.48 -8.67 -0.03
CA LEU A 60 -0.76 -9.31 0.43
C LEU A 60 -1.26 -10.36 -0.56
N ASP A 61 -1.26 -10.04 -1.84
CA ASP A 61 -1.70 -10.93 -2.91
C ASP A 61 -0.82 -12.19 -2.96
N ASN A 62 0.50 -12.03 -2.84
CA ASN A 62 1.46 -13.14 -2.79
C ASN A 62 1.25 -14.03 -1.55
N MET A 63 0.99 -13.45 -0.37
CA MET A 63 0.70 -14.22 0.85
C MET A 63 -0.61 -15.01 0.72
N ALA A 64 -1.64 -14.41 0.12
CA ALA A 64 -2.91 -15.08 -0.14
C ALA A 64 -2.74 -16.27 -1.10
N ALA A 65 -2.00 -16.05 -2.20
CA ALA A 65 -1.66 -17.11 -3.16
C ALA A 65 -0.86 -18.25 -2.52
N TYR A 66 0.15 -17.92 -1.71
CA TYR A 66 0.95 -18.91 -0.98
C TYR A 66 0.08 -19.77 -0.05
N LYS A 67 -0.79 -19.14 0.76
CA LYS A 67 -1.69 -19.86 1.67
C LYS A 67 -2.68 -20.76 0.90
N ALA A 68 -3.22 -20.28 -0.22
CA ALA A 68 -4.11 -21.06 -1.05
C ALA A 68 -3.41 -22.28 -1.67
N GLY A 69 -2.19 -22.09 -2.21
CA GLY A 69 -1.37 -23.17 -2.76
C GLY A 69 -1.00 -24.22 -1.71
N TYR A 70 -0.63 -23.79 -0.50
CA TYR A 70 -0.36 -24.71 0.60
C TYR A 70 -1.59 -25.55 0.94
N ARG A 71 -2.77 -24.93 1.11
CA ARG A 71 -4.03 -25.67 1.39
C ARG A 71 -4.40 -26.66 0.30
N ALA A 72 -4.13 -26.34 -0.97
CA ALA A 72 -4.37 -27.27 -2.07
C ALA A 72 -3.47 -28.52 -1.96
N ILE A 73 -2.20 -28.35 -1.60
CA ILE A 73 -1.25 -29.47 -1.39
C ILE A 73 -1.62 -30.27 -0.14
N ASP A 74 -1.83 -29.59 0.99
CA ASP A 74 -2.20 -30.20 2.28
C ASP A 74 -3.48 -31.03 2.14
N SER A 75 -4.55 -30.48 1.54
CA SER A 75 -5.79 -31.24 1.29
C SER A 75 -5.65 -32.40 0.30
N SER A 76 -4.61 -32.41 -0.54
CA SER A 76 -4.29 -33.50 -1.47
C SER A 76 -3.40 -34.60 -0.85
N THR A 77 -2.84 -34.35 0.32
CA THR A 77 -2.00 -35.30 1.07
C THR A 77 -2.71 -35.69 2.37
N ASN A 78 -2.60 -36.93 2.84
CA ASN A 78 -3.23 -37.35 4.12
C ASN A 78 -2.53 -36.75 5.36
N PHE A 79 -1.75 -35.68 5.22
CA PHE A 79 -0.94 -35.07 6.26
C PHE A 79 -1.52 -33.69 6.57
N LYS A 80 -2.30 -33.58 7.64
CA LYS A 80 -2.81 -32.29 8.14
C LYS A 80 -1.81 -31.72 9.13
N LEU A 81 -1.27 -30.54 8.86
CA LEU A 81 -0.52 -29.76 9.84
C LEU A 81 -1.51 -29.03 10.76
N ASP A 82 -1.37 -29.23 12.07
CA ASP A 82 -2.25 -28.61 13.08
C ASP A 82 -2.05 -27.08 13.05
N GLU A 83 -3.14 -26.31 12.90
CA GLU A 83 -3.12 -24.86 12.65
C GLU A 83 -2.73 -24.01 13.90
N GLU A 84 -2.27 -24.61 15.00
CA GLU A 84 -1.92 -23.90 16.24
C GLU A 84 -0.43 -23.97 16.62
N ALA A 85 0.30 -22.88 16.31
CA ALA A 85 1.35 -22.31 17.16
C ALA A 85 1.49 -20.80 16.89
#